data_AF-A0A9W6VXX1-F1
#
_entry.id   AF-A0A9W6VXX1-F1
#
_cell.length_a   1.000
_cell.length_b   1.000
_cell.length_c   1.000
_cell.angle_alpha   90.00
_cell.angle_beta   90.00
_cell.angle_gamma   90.00
#
_symmetry.space_group_name_H-M   'P 1'
#
loop_
_entity.id
_entity.type
_entity.pdbx_description
1 polymer ?
#
loop_
_entity_poly.entity_id
_entity_poly.type
_entity_poly.pdbx_seq_one_letter_code
_entity_poly.pdbx_strand_id
1 'polypeptide(L)'
;MRKRDEVRGPTDPWEAPDPSLALAMQQMHWYAKHRDRARVAHMTSEVLILVITAATTLAAALQASPWVTASLAAGSLVLTGLRKLFDWQDNWTAFADAWTQVRAAINDYRLIPEDRRDEEAKRRLVSQVDEIVGADTERWASRRRSLADSPPEPGRSGSDGGR
;
A
#
# COMPACT_ATOMS: atom_id res chain seq x y z
N MET A 1 -30.35 -19.26 -24.60
CA MET A 1 -28.90 -19.27 -24.28
C MET A 1 -28.38 -17.84 -24.26
N ARG A 2 -27.93 -17.34 -23.10
CA ARG A 2 -27.23 -16.05 -22.99
C ARG A 2 -25.76 -16.33 -23.33
N LYS A 3 -25.21 -15.73 -24.39
CA LYS A 3 -23.75 -15.71 -24.57
C LYS A 3 -23.18 -15.17 -23.26
N ARG A 4 -22.28 -15.91 -22.60
CA ARG A 4 -21.43 -15.28 -21.60
C ARG A 4 -20.61 -14.28 -22.38
N ASP A 5 -20.77 -13.00 -22.06
CA ASP A 5 -19.83 -11.99 -22.49
C ASP A 5 -18.45 -12.50 -22.08
N GLU A 6 -17.55 -12.65 -23.05
CA GLU A 6 -16.16 -12.92 -22.74
C GLU A 6 -15.70 -11.76 -21.86
N VAL A 7 -15.50 -12.06 -20.57
CA VAL A 7 -14.76 -11.18 -19.68
C VAL A 7 -13.36 -11.16 -20.27
N ARG A 8 -13.14 -10.21 -21.20
CA ARG A 8 -11.81 -9.87 -21.66
C ARG A 8 -11.01 -9.64 -20.39
N GLY A 9 -10.03 -10.52 -20.16
CA GLY A 9 -9.03 -10.26 -19.13
C GLY A 9 -8.36 -8.92 -19.40
N PRO A 10 -7.54 -8.40 -18.47
CA PRO A 10 -6.61 -7.36 -18.85
C PRO A 10 -5.91 -7.80 -20.14
N THR A 11 -6.02 -7.01 -21.21
CA THR A 11 -5.47 -7.35 -22.54
C THR A 11 -4.06 -7.85 -22.35
N ASP A 12 -3.76 -9.05 -22.86
CA ASP A 12 -2.45 -9.65 -22.65
C ASP A 12 -1.40 -8.68 -23.22
N PRO A 13 -0.45 -8.17 -22.41
CA PRO A 13 0.56 -7.26 -22.92
C PRO A 13 1.37 -7.90 -24.06
N TRP A 14 1.48 -9.22 -24.12
CA TRP A 14 2.18 -9.95 -25.19
C TRP A 14 1.48 -9.93 -26.55
N GLU A 15 0.20 -9.54 -26.62
CA GLU A 15 -0.54 -9.34 -27.87
C GLU A 15 -0.45 -7.90 -28.42
N ALA A 16 0.18 -6.97 -27.68
CA ALA A 16 0.30 -5.57 -28.09
C ALA A 16 1.37 -5.37 -29.18
N PRO A 17 1.29 -4.29 -30.00
CA PRO A 17 2.34 -3.94 -30.96
C PRO A 17 3.73 -3.70 -30.33
N ASP A 18 3.75 -3.27 -29.07
CA ASP A 18 4.95 -3.10 -28.23
C ASP A 18 4.71 -3.78 -26.88
N PRO A 19 5.01 -5.09 -26.75
CA PRO A 19 4.73 -5.86 -25.54
C PRO A 19 5.46 -5.36 -24.30
N SER A 20 6.73 -4.96 -24.47
CA SER A 20 7.57 -4.38 -23.42
C SER A 20 6.94 -3.14 -22.80
N LEU A 21 6.47 -2.21 -23.65
CA LEU A 21 5.80 -1.00 -23.20
C LEU A 21 4.42 -1.31 -22.60
N ALA A 22 3.67 -2.26 -23.17
CA ALA A 22 2.37 -2.66 -22.65
C ALA A 22 2.46 -3.26 -21.23
N LEU A 23 3.44 -4.14 -20.99
CA LEU A 23 3.73 -4.71 -19.67
C LEU A 23 4.13 -3.61 -18.67
N ALA A 24 5.09 -2.76 -19.03
CA ALA A 24 5.54 -1.67 -18.17
C ALA A 24 4.38 -0.72 -17.81
N MET A 25 3.55 -0.35 -18.80
CA MET A 25 2.35 0.45 -18.57
C MET A 25 1.34 -0.25 -17.66
N GLN A 26 1.13 -1.56 -17.80
CA GLN A 26 0.23 -2.32 -16.93
C GLN A 26 0.70 -2.27 -15.47
N GLN A 27 2.00 -2.48 -15.22
CA GLN A 27 2.59 -2.35 -13.88
C GLN A 27 2.48 -0.93 -13.34
N MET A 28 2.75 0.09 -14.16
CA MET A 28 2.58 1.49 -13.77
C MET A 28 1.15 1.82 -13.33
N HIS A 29 0.13 1.33 -14.05
CA HIS A 29 -1.27 1.52 -13.67
C HIS A 29 -1.65 0.75 -12.41
N TRP A 30 -1.10 -0.46 -12.22
CA TRP A 30 -1.27 -1.22 -10.99
C TRP A 30 -0.71 -0.47 -9.79
N TYR A 31 0.53 0.03 -9.87
CA TYR A 31 1.16 0.83 -8.81
C TYR A 31 0.40 2.13 -8.55
N ALA A 32 -0.02 2.87 -9.58
CA ALA A 32 -0.82 4.09 -9.41
C ALA A 32 -2.13 3.83 -8.65
N LYS A 33 -2.85 2.77 -9.03
CA LYS A 33 -4.12 2.37 -8.41
C LYS A 33 -3.96 1.93 -6.95
N HIS A 34 -2.84 1.28 -6.61
CA HIS A 34 -2.54 0.92 -5.23
C HIS A 34 -2.05 2.12 -4.41
N ARG A 35 -1.22 3.00 -4.99
CA ARG A 35 -0.82 4.28 -4.40
C ARG A 35 -2.01 5.19 -4.09
N ASP A 36 -3.04 5.22 -4.93
CA ASP A 36 -4.19 6.13 -4.77
C ASP A 36 -5.30 5.53 -3.87
N ARG A 37 -5.30 4.21 -3.65
CA ARG A 37 -6.06 3.56 -2.56
C ARG A 37 -5.33 3.71 -1.24
N ALA A 38 -4.02 3.46 -1.25
CA ALA A 38 -3.07 4.09 -0.35
C ALA A 38 -3.27 5.64 -0.40
N ARG A 39 -2.76 6.40 0.57
CA ARG A 39 -3.21 7.80 0.83
C ARG A 39 -4.70 7.96 1.17
N VAL A 40 -5.68 7.52 0.36
CA VAL A 40 -7.12 7.71 0.64
C VAL A 40 -7.50 7.15 2.00
N ALA A 41 -7.29 5.86 2.30
CA ALA A 41 -7.67 5.37 3.63
C ALA A 41 -6.67 5.72 4.75
N HIS A 42 -5.48 6.27 4.44
CA HIS A 42 -4.66 6.95 5.45
C HIS A 42 -5.36 8.25 5.87
N MET A 43 -5.74 9.09 4.90
CA MET A 43 -6.52 10.30 5.13
C MET A 43 -7.84 9.99 5.85
N THR A 44 -8.59 8.97 5.43
CA THR A 44 -9.81 8.54 6.15
C THR A 44 -9.51 8.10 7.59
N SER A 45 -8.42 7.38 7.83
CA SER A 45 -8.04 6.94 9.18
C SER A 45 -7.66 8.11 10.08
N GLU A 46 -6.83 9.04 9.61
CA GLU A 46 -6.43 10.23 10.36
C GLU A 46 -7.63 11.15 10.64
N VAL A 47 -8.52 11.37 9.66
CA VAL A 47 -9.78 12.10 9.87
C VAL A 47 -10.67 11.43 10.92
N LEU A 48 -10.82 10.10 10.87
CA LEU A 48 -11.67 9.38 11.82
C LEU A 48 -11.07 9.34 13.23
N ILE A 49 -9.73 9.30 13.37
CA ILE A 49 -9.04 9.50 14.66
C ILE A 49 -9.39 10.89 15.22
N LEU A 50 -9.23 11.95 14.42
CA LEU A 50 -9.55 13.33 14.85
C LEU A 50 -11.02 13.48 15.28
N VAL A 51 -11.96 12.90 14.51
CA VAL A 51 -13.39 12.91 14.85
C VAL A 51 -13.66 12.18 16.16
N ILE A 52 -13.08 10.99 16.38
CA ILE A 52 -13.25 10.23 17.63
C ILE A 52 -12.63 10.97 18.83
N THR A 53 -11.44 11.58 18.66
CA THR A 53 -10.81 12.38 19.71
C THR A 53 -11.69 13.57 20.10
N ALA A 54 -12.17 14.35 19.13
CA ALA A 54 -13.07 15.49 19.38
C ALA A 54 -14.39 15.07 20.03
N ALA A 55 -15.00 13.97 19.56
CA ALA A 55 -16.21 13.40 20.15
C ALA A 55 -15.98 12.94 21.60
N THR A 56 -14.80 12.40 21.92
CA THR A 56 -14.43 11.99 23.29
C THR A 56 -14.33 13.20 24.22
N THR A 57 -13.70 14.29 23.77
CA THR A 57 -13.63 15.55 24.53
C THR A 57 -15.03 16.13 24.78
N LEU A 58 -15.90 16.12 23.76
CA LEU A 58 -17.28 16.61 23.89
C LEU A 58 -18.11 15.72 24.84
N ALA A 59 -18.00 14.39 24.74
CA ALA A 59 -18.69 13.45 25.62
C ALA A 59 -18.27 13.63 27.09
N ALA A 60 -16.98 13.84 27.35
CA ALA A 60 -16.48 14.14 28.69
C ALA A 60 -17.00 15.48 29.22
N ALA A 61 -16.98 16.54 28.41
CA ALA A 61 -17.48 17.87 28.80
C ALA A 61 -18.98 17.89 29.10
N LEU A 62 -19.77 17.08 28.38
CA LEU A 62 -21.22 16.95 28.57
C LEU A 62 -21.63 15.94 29.65
N GLN A 63 -20.67 15.35 30.39
CA GLN A 63 -20.91 14.26 31.35
C GLN A 63 -21.74 13.10 30.75
N ALA A 64 -21.44 12.73 29.50
CA ALA A 64 -22.17 11.70 28.78
C ALA A 64 -22.10 10.34 29.49
N SER A 65 -23.14 9.52 29.26
CA SER A 65 -23.25 8.17 29.83
C SER A 65 -21.97 7.35 29.61
N PRO A 66 -21.48 6.58 30.61
CA PRO A 66 -20.21 5.85 30.53
C PRO A 66 -20.08 4.96 29.28
N TRP A 67 -21.19 4.41 28.78
CA TRP A 67 -21.24 3.62 27.55
C TRP A 67 -20.77 4.40 26.31
N VAL A 68 -21.11 5.69 26.20
CA VAL A 68 -20.71 6.56 25.07
C VAL A 68 -19.20 6.74 25.08
N THR A 69 -18.64 7.09 26.23
CA THR A 69 -17.19 7.29 26.41
C THR A 69 -16.41 5.99 26.17
N ALA A 70 -16.94 4.85 26.63
CA ALA A 70 -16.36 3.53 26.37
C ALA A 70 -16.37 3.16 24.88
N SER A 71 -17.47 3.40 24.16
CA SER A 71 -17.56 3.16 22.71
C SER A 71 -16.57 4.01 21.91
N LEU A 72 -16.38 5.28 22.29
CA LEU A 72 -15.41 6.18 21.64
C LEU A 72 -13.96 5.72 21.89
N ALA A 73 -13.62 5.36 23.13
CA ALA A 73 -12.30 4.81 23.47
C ALA A 73 -12.01 3.49 22.72
N ALA A 74 -12.98 2.57 22.68
CA ALA A 74 -12.87 1.32 21.92
C ALA A 74 -12.69 1.57 20.41
N GLY A 75 -13.46 2.52 19.84
CA GLY A 75 -13.30 2.94 18.45
C GLY A 75 -11.88 3.45 18.16
N SER A 76 -11.34 4.34 19.00
CA SER A 76 -9.98 4.85 18.86
C SER A 76 -8.93 3.74 18.90
N LEU A 77 -9.11 2.73 19.76
CA LEU A 77 -8.22 1.57 19.85
C LEU A 77 -8.29 0.71 18.58
N VAL A 78 -9.49 0.43 18.07
CA VAL A 78 -9.70 -0.30 16.82
C VAL A 78 -9.03 0.42 15.65
N LEU A 79 -9.21 1.73 15.51
CA LEU A 79 -8.54 2.52 14.46
C LEU A 79 -7.01 2.47 14.58
N THR A 80 -6.49 2.59 15.81
CA THR A 80 -5.05 2.54 16.06
C THR A 80 -4.46 1.17 15.69
N GLY A 81 -5.18 0.09 16.00
CA GLY A 81 -4.85 -1.27 15.57
C GLY A 81 -4.90 -1.43 14.05
N LEU A 82 -5.96 -0.92 13.41
CA LEU A 82 -6.12 -0.92 11.95
C LEU A 82 -4.96 -0.18 11.26
N ARG A 83 -4.58 0.99 11.77
CA ARG A 83 -3.46 1.80 11.25
C ARG A 83 -2.13 1.05 11.33
N LYS A 84 -1.89 0.29 12.42
CA LYS A 84 -0.72 -0.58 12.57
C LYS A 84 -0.76 -1.80 11.64
N LEU A 85 -1.92 -2.45 11.49
CA LEU A 85 -2.06 -3.67 10.69
C LEU A 85 -1.90 -3.43 9.18
N PHE A 86 -2.38 -2.28 8.68
CA PHE A 86 -2.33 -1.95 7.24
C PHE A 86 -1.10 -1.14 6.82
N ASP A 87 -0.29 -0.68 7.77
CA ASP A 87 0.96 0.07 7.57
C ASP A 87 0.85 1.16 6.49
N TRP A 88 -0.29 1.87 6.50
CA TRP A 88 -0.86 2.52 5.31
C TRP A 88 0.05 3.60 4.70
N GLN A 89 0.86 4.25 5.53
CA GLN A 89 1.76 5.33 5.15
C GLN A 89 3.03 4.80 4.47
N ASP A 90 3.61 3.75 5.04
CA ASP A 90 4.75 3.01 4.50
C ASP A 90 4.36 2.30 3.18
N ASN A 91 3.12 1.84 3.10
CA ASN A 91 2.54 1.23 1.91
C ASN A 91 2.32 2.29 0.79
N TRP A 92 1.85 3.49 1.14
CA TRP A 92 1.73 4.61 0.21
C TRP A 92 3.08 5.04 -0.37
N THR A 93 4.10 5.25 0.48
CA THR A 93 5.43 5.68 0.03
C THR A 93 6.07 4.64 -0.88
N ALA A 94 5.99 3.34 -0.53
CA ALA A 94 6.49 2.24 -1.37
C ALA A 94 5.86 2.25 -2.78
N PHE A 95 4.52 2.29 -2.87
CA PHE A 95 3.85 2.33 -4.18
C PHE A 95 4.07 3.63 -4.94
N ALA A 96 4.25 4.77 -4.27
CA ALA A 96 4.57 6.05 -4.91
C ALA A 96 5.98 6.05 -5.51
N ASP A 97 6.94 5.44 -4.81
CA ASP A 97 8.31 5.30 -5.26
C ASP A 97 8.42 4.33 -6.46
N ALA A 98 7.90 3.11 -6.34
CA ALA A 98 7.87 2.12 -7.43
C ALA A 98 7.15 2.67 -8.68
N TRP A 99 6.02 3.38 -8.52
CA TRP A 99 5.35 4.08 -9.62
C TRP A 99 6.25 5.11 -10.30
N THR A 100 7.06 5.84 -9.54
CA THR A 100 7.97 6.86 -10.07
C THR A 100 9.12 6.22 -10.83
N GLN A 101 9.69 5.13 -10.31
CA GLN A 101 10.74 4.35 -10.98
C GLN A 101 10.25 3.74 -12.30
N VAL A 102 9.09 3.05 -12.30
CA VAL A 102 8.50 2.49 -13.54
C VAL A 102 8.18 3.60 -14.55
N ARG A 103 7.68 4.76 -14.09
CA ARG A 103 7.43 5.92 -14.98
C ARG A 103 8.72 6.47 -15.59
N ALA A 104 9.84 6.47 -14.87
CA ALA A 104 11.13 6.88 -15.40
C ALA A 104 11.60 5.92 -16.51
N ALA A 105 11.60 4.61 -16.25
CA ALA A 105 11.97 3.59 -17.24
C ALA A 105 11.10 3.67 -18.52
N ILE A 106 9.78 3.87 -18.38
CA ILE A 106 8.87 4.08 -19.53
C ILE A 106 9.22 5.35 -20.30
N ASN A 107 9.58 6.44 -19.62
CA ASN A 107 9.96 7.69 -20.28
C ASN A 107 11.28 7.52 -21.06
N ASP A 108 12.29 6.92 -20.44
CA ASP A 108 13.60 6.67 -21.06
C ASP A 108 13.46 5.78 -22.29
N TYR A 109 12.65 4.72 -22.22
CA TYR A 109 12.32 3.87 -23.36
C TYR A 109 11.59 4.64 -24.48
N ARG A 110 10.68 5.56 -24.12
CA ARG A 110 9.95 6.40 -25.08
C ARG A 110 10.80 7.49 -25.75
N LEU A 111 11.94 7.85 -25.18
CA LEU A 111 12.92 8.72 -25.87
C LEU A 111 13.55 8.03 -27.10
N ILE A 112 13.49 6.70 -27.17
CA ILE A 112 13.88 5.94 -28.36
C ILE A 112 12.72 5.99 -29.38
N PRO A 113 12.96 6.50 -30.62
CA PRO A 113 11.98 6.47 -31.71
C PRO A 113 11.48 5.06 -31.99
N GLU A 114 10.21 4.92 -32.36
CA GLU A 114 9.53 3.61 -32.45
C GLU A 114 10.19 2.67 -33.47
N ASP A 115 10.68 3.22 -34.57
CA ASP A 115 11.45 2.54 -35.62
C ASP A 115 12.84 2.06 -35.17
N ARG A 116 13.34 2.57 -34.02
CA ARG A 116 14.66 2.27 -33.45
C ARG A 116 14.61 1.53 -32.10
N ARG A 117 13.42 1.06 -31.67
CA ARG A 117 13.25 0.22 -30.47
C ARG A 117 13.59 -1.23 -30.78
N ASP A 118 14.88 -1.55 -30.73
CA ASP A 118 15.39 -2.92 -30.92
C ASP A 118 15.07 -3.86 -29.73
N GLU A 119 15.39 -5.13 -29.91
CA GLU A 119 15.20 -6.17 -28.89
C GLU A 119 16.09 -5.99 -27.64
N GLU A 120 17.13 -5.16 -27.68
CA GLU A 120 17.91 -4.84 -26.49
C GLU A 120 17.18 -3.79 -25.65
N ALA A 121 16.69 -2.71 -26.27
CA ALA A 121 15.88 -1.69 -25.61
C ALA A 121 14.63 -2.29 -24.96
N LYS A 122 13.93 -3.21 -25.67
CA LYS A 122 12.75 -3.92 -25.14
C LYS A 122 13.10 -4.75 -23.90
N ARG A 123 14.15 -5.58 -23.97
CA ARG A 123 14.61 -6.40 -22.84
C ARG A 123 15.09 -5.56 -21.66
N ARG A 124 15.75 -4.42 -21.92
CA ARG A 124 16.19 -3.49 -20.87
C ARG A 124 15.02 -2.89 -20.10
N LEU A 125 13.94 -2.48 -20.78
CA LEU A 125 12.72 -2.00 -20.12
C LEU A 125 12.09 -3.09 -19.24
N VAL A 126 11.99 -4.32 -19.75
CA VAL A 126 11.42 -5.44 -18.97
C VAL A 126 12.28 -5.75 -17.74
N SER A 127 13.62 -5.84 -17.89
CA SER A 127 14.55 -6.04 -16.76
C SER A 127 14.38 -4.97 -15.68
N GLN A 128 14.34 -3.69 -16.06
CA GLN A 128 14.14 -2.58 -15.11
C GLN A 128 12.81 -2.69 -14.36
N VAL A 129 11.73 -3.09 -15.04
CA VAL A 129 10.42 -3.29 -14.40
C VAL A 129 10.44 -4.49 -13.45
N ASP A 130 11.04 -5.61 -13.86
CA ASP A 130 11.16 -6.81 -13.03
C ASP A 130 12.06 -6.58 -11.81
N GLU A 131 13.14 -5.79 -11.94
CA GLU A 131 14.00 -5.34 -10.84
C GLU A 131 13.23 -4.51 -9.80
N ILE A 132 12.38 -3.57 -10.24
CA ILE A 132 11.52 -2.76 -9.35
C ILE A 132 10.50 -3.65 -8.62
N VAL A 133 9.85 -4.57 -9.33
CA VAL A 133 8.87 -5.52 -8.75
C VAL A 133 9.55 -6.49 -7.78
N GLY A 134 10.76 -6.95 -8.10
CA GLY A 134 11.59 -7.79 -7.23
C GLY A 134 11.97 -7.07 -5.94
N ALA A 135 12.48 -5.85 -6.03
CA ALA A 135 12.86 -5.03 -4.87
C ALA A 135 11.67 -4.73 -3.93
N ASP A 136 10.49 -4.42 -4.49
CA ASP A 136 9.27 -4.25 -3.69
C ASP A 136 8.89 -5.58 -3.00
N THR A 137 8.91 -6.71 -3.73
CA THR A 137 8.62 -8.04 -3.18
C THR A 137 9.58 -8.43 -2.05
N GLU A 138 10.87 -8.18 -2.18
CA GLU A 138 11.88 -8.41 -1.14
C GLU A 138 11.66 -7.52 0.09
N ARG A 139 11.24 -6.26 -0.11
CA ARG A 139 10.85 -5.35 0.98
C ARG A 139 9.66 -5.90 1.76
N TRP A 140 8.64 -6.41 1.08
CA TRP A 140 7.48 -7.07 1.71
C TRP A 140 7.87 -8.34 2.48
N ALA A 141 8.69 -9.20 1.87
CA ALA A 141 9.19 -10.41 2.51
C ALA A 141 10.05 -10.11 3.76
N SER A 142 10.85 -9.03 3.72
CA SER A 142 11.69 -8.61 4.84
C SER A 142 10.89 -8.01 5.99
N ARG A 143 9.92 -7.13 5.71
CA ARG A 143 8.98 -6.59 6.71
C ARG A 143 8.20 -7.72 7.41
N ARG A 144 7.81 -8.75 6.67
CA ARG A 144 7.07 -9.90 7.23
C ARG A 144 7.94 -10.78 8.15
N ARG A 145 9.25 -10.89 7.87
CA ARG A 145 10.21 -11.58 8.74
C ARG A 145 10.45 -10.82 10.04
N SER A 146 10.72 -9.50 9.97
CA SER A 146 10.96 -8.70 11.19
C SER A 146 9.76 -8.67 12.16
N LEU A 147 8.52 -8.78 11.64
CA LEU A 147 7.32 -8.91 12.47
C LEU A 147 7.19 -10.29 13.13
N ALA A 148 7.76 -11.35 12.53
CA ALA A 148 7.77 -12.70 13.10
C ALA A 148 8.88 -12.89 14.14
N ASP A 149 10.05 -12.26 13.92
CA ASP A 149 11.22 -12.35 14.82
C ASP A 149 11.14 -11.40 16.03
N SER A 150 10.09 -10.57 16.13
CA SER A 150 9.85 -9.70 17.29
C SER A 150 9.42 -10.52 18.52
N PRO A 151 10.25 -10.65 19.59
CA PRO A 151 9.88 -11.46 20.74
C PRO A 151 8.68 -10.85 21.48
N PRO A 152 7.80 -11.64 22.10
CA PRO A 152 6.80 -11.10 23.02
C PRO A 152 7.54 -10.37 24.15
N GLU A 153 7.15 -9.11 24.44
CA GLU A 153 7.77 -8.38 25.54
C GLU A 153 7.67 -9.20 26.84
N PRO A 154 8.78 -9.45 27.55
CA PRO A 154 8.71 -10.05 28.86
C PRO A 154 7.94 -9.07 29.76
N GLY A 155 6.74 -9.49 30.15
CA GLY A 155 5.83 -8.64 30.90
C GLY A 155 6.49 -8.04 32.13
N ARG A 156 6.11 -6.81 32.48
CA ARG A 156 6.57 -6.08 33.66
C ARG A 156 6.27 -6.86 34.95
N SER A 157 7.14 -7.81 35.28
CA SER A 157 7.22 -8.41 36.61
C SER A 157 8.07 -7.51 37.51
N GLY A 158 7.60 -6.27 37.71
CA GLY A 158 7.97 -5.54 38.93
C GLY A 158 7.27 -6.27 40.09
N SER A 159 7.98 -6.94 40.99
CA SER A 159 8.89 -6.32 41.97
C SER A 159 8.15 -5.34 42.88
N ASP A 160 7.14 -5.86 43.57
CA ASP A 160 6.78 -5.39 44.90
C ASP A 160 7.01 -6.60 45.83
N GLY A 161 7.91 -6.59 46.80
CA GLY A 161 8.50 -5.42 47.47
C GLY A 161 8.16 -5.51 48.95
N GLY A 162 8.59 -6.59 49.60
CA GLY A 162 8.06 -6.93 50.93
C GLY A 162 8.40 -5.92 52.02
N ARG A 163 7.44 -5.72 52.93
CA ARG A 163 7.65 -5.41 54.36
C ARG A 163 6.43 -5.83 55.17
#